data_AF-A0A821QDT5-F1
#
_entry.id   AF-A0A821QDT5-F1
#
_cell.length_a   1.000
_cell.length_b   1.000
_cell.length_c   1.000
_cell.angle_alpha   90.00
_cell.angle_beta   90.00
_cell.angle_gamma   90.00
#
_symmetry.space_group_name_H-M   'P 1'
#
loop_
_entity.id
_entity.type
_entity.pdbx_description
1 polymer ?
#
loop_
_entity_poly.entity_id
_entity_poly.type
_entity_poly.pdbx_seq_one_letter_code
_entity_poly.pdbx_strand_id
1 'polypeptide(L)'
;MPENLELCSKDSRDQNKLIHQLEQQLSIITRLLYTTSVSGVELDRSVLPYIANDIVFKDPWQEGGNKHLYRVGMKGFHNMFHFTFDTFQLNVKLNDDQKTGRCIVDGIMNVNQFSWIYSYPLRSILVYEFRLLNSQTVDVPQFEIFRHEEMWSLADMIDAIPIVGWLYKNIFRRGFGYFFIFIMIPLLRNRCPLFLRSTILRIPSTSVYVNNSQNKNSFSLPRTVFDVIPKPLHPYVRLSRIDKPTGSWVIFLPCAWSIALAGTTLANLYLAGLFGIGTILLRGAGCTINDLWDKEFDRRVERTKSRPIASGELSIKQGILWAGVQLSLGFLVLIQLNFPTIVMGVFSLIPLFIYPVMKRYTNWPQICLGITLNWGVLMGFTAATGFLYPAVIMPLYFASIAWTLHYDTIYAHQDKQDDILVGVKSTALLFGKDSKLWLRAFSIGIISHLITAGLSVDQAWPYYAGLVGVGYHLHRQIETVNLNDKQSCWTTFVSNRYTGFMILACILAGNFFK
;
A
#
# COMPACT_ATOMS: atom_id res chain seq x y z
N MET A 1 -26.29 32.45 -59.27
CA MET A 1 -26.06 31.55 -58.11
C MET A 1 -24.73 30.75 -58.15
N PRO A 2 -23.56 31.33 -58.51
CA PRO A 2 -22.26 30.67 -58.25
C PRO A 2 -21.51 31.15 -56.98
N GLU A 3 -21.76 32.36 -56.48
CA GLU A 3 -20.98 32.95 -55.36
C GLU A 3 -21.08 32.20 -54.02
N ASN A 4 -22.25 31.62 -53.68
CA ASN A 4 -22.44 30.91 -52.41
C ASN A 4 -21.71 29.55 -52.35
N LEU A 5 -21.45 28.92 -53.51
CA LEU A 5 -20.68 27.67 -53.58
C LEU A 5 -19.17 27.94 -53.45
N GLU A 6 -18.67 29.04 -54.02
CA GLU A 6 -17.26 29.44 -53.87
C GLU A 6 -16.93 29.83 -52.43
N LEU A 7 -17.78 30.61 -51.76
CA LEU A 7 -17.62 30.98 -50.34
C LEU A 7 -17.60 29.75 -49.42
N CYS A 8 -18.55 28.82 -49.58
CA CYS A 8 -18.60 27.58 -48.79
C CYS A 8 -17.40 26.65 -49.08
N SER A 9 -16.89 26.65 -50.32
CA SER A 9 -15.70 25.89 -50.71
C SER A 9 -14.38 26.50 -50.21
N LYS A 10 -14.36 27.81 -49.95
CA LYS A 10 -13.19 28.54 -49.44
C LYS A 10 -13.09 28.41 -47.93
N ASP A 11 -14.22 28.55 -47.23
CA ASP A 11 -14.32 28.36 -45.78
C ASP A 11 -13.96 26.92 -45.36
N SER A 12 -14.45 25.92 -46.09
CA SER A 12 -14.07 24.51 -45.88
C SER A 12 -12.60 24.21 -46.20
N ARG A 13 -12.00 24.90 -47.19
CA ARG A 13 -10.57 24.77 -47.53
C ARG A 13 -9.68 25.40 -46.46
N ASP A 14 -10.04 26.58 -45.98
CA ASP A 14 -9.31 27.29 -44.93
C ASP A 14 -9.40 26.54 -43.58
N GLN A 15 -10.57 25.96 -43.28
CA GLN A 15 -10.76 25.10 -42.11
C GLN A 15 -9.94 23.80 -42.18
N ASN A 16 -9.90 23.13 -43.34
CA ASN A 16 -9.07 21.94 -43.53
C ASN A 16 -7.57 22.25 -43.39
N LYS A 17 -7.13 23.42 -43.90
CA LYS A 17 -5.75 23.89 -43.75
C LYS A 17 -5.41 24.14 -42.27
N LEU A 18 -6.31 24.76 -41.52
CA LEU A 18 -6.15 24.99 -40.08
C LEU A 18 -6.04 23.67 -39.30
N ILE A 19 -6.94 22.71 -39.58
CA ILE A 19 -6.92 21.39 -38.94
C ILE A 19 -5.57 20.70 -39.19
N HIS A 20 -5.10 20.68 -40.44
CA HIS A 20 -3.81 20.06 -40.77
C HIS A 20 -2.62 20.73 -40.04
N GLN A 21 -2.62 22.05 -39.90
CA GLN A 21 -1.60 22.76 -39.13
C GLN A 21 -1.65 22.42 -37.63
N LEU A 22 -2.86 22.30 -37.05
CA LEU A 22 -3.05 21.87 -35.66
C LEU A 22 -2.57 20.45 -35.44
N GLU A 23 -2.88 19.53 -36.36
CA GLU A 23 -2.42 18.14 -36.30
C GLU A 23 -0.89 18.04 -36.30
N GLN A 24 -0.21 18.82 -37.16
CA GLN A 24 1.25 18.87 -37.18
C GLN A 24 1.83 19.37 -35.86
N GLN A 25 1.30 20.48 -35.31
CA GLN A 25 1.81 21.04 -34.05
C GLN A 25 1.53 20.13 -32.85
N LEU A 26 0.32 19.56 -32.75
CA LEU A 26 -0.04 18.64 -31.66
C LEU A 26 0.73 17.32 -31.72
N SER A 27 1.08 16.86 -32.93
CA SER A 27 1.97 15.71 -33.13
C SER A 27 3.38 15.99 -32.59
N ILE A 28 3.93 17.17 -32.90
CA ILE A 28 5.24 17.60 -32.37
C ILE A 28 5.21 17.69 -30.85
N ILE A 29 4.18 18.34 -30.28
CA ILE A 29 4.01 18.46 -28.83
C ILE A 29 3.92 17.09 -28.16
N THR A 30 3.12 16.17 -28.71
CA THR A 30 2.98 14.81 -28.19
C THR A 30 4.31 14.07 -28.23
N ARG A 31 5.03 14.14 -29.35
CA ARG A 31 6.34 13.51 -29.46
C ARG A 31 7.32 14.05 -28.42
N LEU A 32 7.38 15.36 -28.21
CA LEU A 32 8.25 15.98 -27.21
C LEU A 32 7.85 15.57 -25.79
N LEU A 33 6.55 15.58 -25.48
CA LEU A 33 6.03 15.19 -24.16
C LEU A 33 6.34 13.74 -23.79
N TYR A 34 6.45 12.83 -24.76
CA TYR A 34 6.64 11.40 -24.50
C TYR A 34 7.92 10.82 -25.10
N THR A 35 8.91 11.67 -25.37
CA THR A 35 10.28 11.26 -25.72
C THR A 35 11.23 11.73 -24.63
N THR A 36 11.73 10.79 -23.81
CA THR A 36 12.49 11.13 -22.59
C THR A 36 13.95 11.50 -22.86
N SER A 37 14.42 11.40 -24.11
CA SER A 37 15.71 11.94 -24.52
C SER A 37 15.69 13.47 -24.67
N VAL A 38 14.52 14.10 -24.60
CA VAL A 38 14.33 15.55 -24.65
C VAL A 38 14.65 16.16 -23.30
N SER A 39 15.50 17.19 -23.26
CA SER A 39 15.88 17.82 -22.00
C SER A 39 14.70 18.61 -21.39
N GLY A 40 14.66 18.70 -20.06
CA GLY A 40 13.64 19.51 -19.37
C GLY A 40 13.65 21.00 -19.74
N VAL A 41 14.76 21.53 -20.27
CA VAL A 41 14.88 22.90 -20.78
C VAL A 41 14.19 23.03 -22.14
N GLU A 42 14.32 22.02 -22.98
CA GLU A 42 13.69 21.98 -24.31
C GLU A 42 12.17 21.79 -24.20
N LEU A 43 11.69 20.99 -23.24
CA LEU A 43 10.25 20.92 -22.92
C LEU A 43 9.69 22.27 -22.47
N ASP A 44 10.40 22.98 -21.60
CA ASP A 44 9.99 24.31 -21.14
C ASP A 44 9.92 25.32 -22.29
N ARG A 45 10.81 25.21 -23.27
CA ARG A 45 10.87 26.12 -24.43
C ARG A 45 9.80 25.78 -25.49
N SER A 46 9.62 24.49 -25.78
CA SER A 46 8.88 24.04 -26.97
C SER A 46 7.45 23.58 -26.68
N VAL A 47 7.17 23.13 -25.45
CA VAL A 47 5.84 22.60 -25.07
C VAL A 47 5.09 23.58 -24.16
N LEU A 48 5.77 24.13 -23.16
CA LEU A 48 5.13 24.97 -22.14
C LEU A 48 4.42 26.24 -22.67
N PRO A 49 4.82 26.87 -23.80
CA PRO A 49 4.05 27.96 -24.41
C PRO A 49 2.64 27.56 -24.84
N TYR A 50 2.41 26.30 -25.18
CA TYR A 50 1.10 25.77 -25.61
C TYR A 50 0.25 25.23 -24.45
N ILE A 51 0.71 25.35 -23.21
CA ILE A 51 -0.01 24.87 -22.03
C ILE A 51 -0.68 26.05 -21.32
N ALA A 52 -2.00 25.99 -21.15
CA ALA A 52 -2.76 27.03 -20.48
C ALA A 52 -2.41 27.13 -18.98
N ASN A 53 -2.54 28.31 -18.39
CA ASN A 53 -2.28 28.50 -16.95
C ASN A 53 -3.27 27.72 -16.06
N ASP A 54 -4.50 27.57 -16.53
CA ASP A 54 -5.63 26.87 -15.92
C ASP A 54 -5.71 25.38 -16.32
N ILE A 55 -4.66 24.80 -16.89
CA ILE A 55 -4.69 23.41 -17.36
C ILE A 55 -5.17 22.43 -16.28
N VAL A 56 -6.08 21.53 -16.66
CA VAL A 56 -6.49 20.36 -15.89
C VAL A 56 -5.92 19.12 -16.57
N PHE A 57 -5.37 18.20 -15.80
CA PHE A 57 -4.84 16.97 -16.36
C PHE A 57 -5.25 15.75 -15.54
N LYS A 58 -5.36 14.63 -16.24
CA LYS A 58 -5.71 13.34 -15.67
C LYS A 58 -4.80 12.30 -16.29
N ASP A 59 -3.98 11.68 -15.47
CA ASP A 59 -3.17 10.52 -15.84
C ASP A 59 -3.52 9.34 -14.90
N PRO A 60 -3.04 8.11 -15.16
CA PRO A 60 -3.38 6.95 -14.32
C PRO A 60 -2.88 7.03 -12.87
N TRP A 61 -2.02 7.99 -12.55
CA TRP A 61 -1.38 8.17 -11.25
C TRP A 61 -1.97 9.32 -10.45
N GLN A 62 -2.50 10.34 -11.14
CA GLN A 62 -2.97 11.58 -10.51
C GLN A 62 -3.98 12.32 -11.39
N GLU A 63 -4.84 13.08 -10.70
CA GLU A 63 -5.63 14.15 -11.30
C GLU A 63 -5.18 15.47 -10.66
N GLY A 64 -4.94 16.49 -11.50
CA GLY A 64 -4.38 17.74 -11.05
C GLY A 64 -4.79 18.92 -11.92
N GLY A 65 -4.45 20.12 -11.44
CA GLY A 65 -4.67 21.36 -12.18
C GLY A 65 -3.58 22.37 -11.91
N ASN A 66 -3.49 23.38 -12.79
CA ASN A 66 -2.48 24.44 -12.86
C ASN A 66 -1.18 24.03 -13.58
N LYS A 67 -0.71 24.94 -14.45
CA LYS A 67 0.51 24.84 -15.27
C LYS A 67 1.78 24.52 -14.47
N HIS A 68 1.91 25.01 -13.24
CA HIS A 68 3.07 24.68 -12.40
C HIS A 68 3.11 23.19 -12.05
N LEU A 69 1.98 22.61 -11.61
CA LEU A 69 1.91 21.18 -11.29
C LEU A 69 2.13 20.34 -12.55
N TYR A 70 1.52 20.73 -13.66
CA TYR A 70 1.72 20.07 -14.96
C TYR A 70 3.20 20.02 -15.37
N ARG A 71 3.92 21.15 -15.25
CA ARG A 71 5.37 21.23 -15.53
C ARG A 71 6.19 20.33 -14.60
N VAL A 72 5.87 20.30 -13.31
CA VAL A 72 6.56 19.44 -12.33
C VAL A 72 6.30 17.96 -12.62
N GLY A 73 5.05 17.60 -12.93
CA GLY A 73 4.66 16.25 -13.32
C GLY A 73 5.38 15.77 -14.57
N MET A 74 5.36 16.57 -15.64
CA MET A 74 6.07 16.33 -16.90
C MET A 74 7.58 16.07 -16.66
N LYS A 75 8.25 16.95 -15.91
CA LYS A 75 9.68 16.76 -15.59
C LYS A 75 9.93 15.56 -14.67
N GLY A 76 9.04 15.30 -13.73
CA GLY A 76 9.11 14.13 -12.86
C GLY A 76 9.03 12.84 -13.66
N PHE A 77 8.10 12.78 -14.61
CA PHE A 77 7.88 11.64 -15.50
C PHE A 77 9.10 11.35 -16.37
N HIS A 78 9.70 12.38 -17.00
CA HIS A 78 10.93 12.26 -17.81
C HIS A 78 12.16 11.82 -17.01
N ASN A 79 12.23 12.16 -15.71
CA ASN A 79 13.34 11.75 -14.85
C ASN A 79 13.18 10.32 -14.29
N MET A 80 11.94 9.82 -14.24
CA MET A 80 11.64 8.55 -13.57
C MET A 80 11.77 7.35 -14.52
N PHE A 81 11.44 7.55 -15.79
CA PHE A 81 11.36 6.48 -16.77
C PHE A 81 11.90 6.90 -18.12
N HIS A 82 12.36 5.93 -18.92
CA HIS A 82 12.70 6.15 -20.32
C HIS A 82 11.59 5.65 -21.24
N PHE A 83 11.06 6.51 -22.11
CA PHE A 83 10.01 6.17 -23.06
C PHE A 83 10.23 6.77 -24.45
N THR A 84 9.67 6.11 -25.45
CA THR A 84 9.39 6.70 -26.77
C THR A 84 7.93 6.48 -27.11
N PHE A 85 7.29 7.43 -27.80
CA PHE A 85 5.88 7.32 -28.19
C PHE A 85 5.73 7.31 -29.69
N ASP A 86 5.19 6.22 -30.21
CA ASP A 86 4.90 6.04 -31.63
C ASP A 86 3.42 6.32 -31.85
N THR A 87 3.12 7.40 -32.58
CA THR A 87 1.74 7.78 -32.92
C THR A 87 1.27 6.98 -34.13
N PHE A 88 0.14 6.26 -34.00
CA PHE A 88 -0.51 5.59 -35.12
C PHE A 88 -1.50 6.51 -35.83
N GLN A 89 -2.30 7.22 -35.05
CA GLN A 89 -3.32 8.12 -35.55
C GLN A 89 -3.46 9.32 -34.63
N LEU A 90 -3.61 10.50 -35.23
CA LEU A 90 -3.94 11.74 -34.53
C LEU A 90 -5.07 12.40 -35.30
N ASN A 91 -6.17 12.71 -34.63
CA ASN A 91 -7.30 13.39 -35.24
C ASN A 91 -7.65 14.64 -34.44
N VAL A 92 -7.81 15.78 -35.13
CA VAL A 92 -8.28 17.03 -34.54
C VAL A 92 -9.71 17.31 -34.98
N LYS A 93 -10.56 17.69 -34.02
CA LYS A 93 -11.93 18.11 -34.26
C LYS A 93 -12.19 19.45 -33.57
N LEU A 94 -12.65 20.45 -34.32
CA LEU A 94 -13.12 21.72 -33.78
C LEU A 94 -14.57 21.57 -33.27
N ASN A 95 -14.90 22.29 -32.20
CA ASN A 95 -16.27 22.38 -31.68
C ASN A 95 -17.10 23.38 -32.50
N ASP A 96 -18.42 23.37 -32.30
CA ASP A 96 -19.36 24.23 -33.04
C ASP A 96 -19.08 25.73 -32.86
N ASP A 97 -18.40 26.11 -31.77
CA ASP A 97 -17.99 27.49 -31.49
C ASP A 97 -16.78 27.97 -32.31
N GLN A 98 -16.12 27.07 -33.06
CA GLN A 98 -14.85 27.25 -33.77
C GLN A 98 -13.72 27.92 -32.96
N LYS A 99 -13.86 27.96 -31.63
CA LYS A 99 -12.90 28.57 -30.70
C LYS A 99 -12.21 27.51 -29.85
N THR A 100 -12.83 26.36 -29.70
CA THR A 100 -12.29 25.23 -28.96
C THR A 100 -12.23 23.99 -29.82
N GLY A 101 -11.34 23.07 -29.47
CA GLY A 101 -11.19 21.83 -30.20
C GLY A 101 -10.65 20.72 -29.31
N ARG A 102 -10.80 19.50 -29.82
CA ARG A 102 -10.33 18.27 -29.18
C ARG A 102 -9.44 17.51 -30.15
N CYS A 103 -8.29 17.08 -29.64
CA CYS A 103 -7.37 16.20 -30.33
C CYS A 103 -7.32 14.87 -29.60
N ILE A 104 -7.38 13.78 -30.37
CA ILE A 104 -7.21 12.42 -29.86
C ILE A 104 -6.02 11.80 -30.57
N VAL A 105 -5.07 11.30 -29.79
CA VAL A 105 -3.88 10.59 -30.27
C VAL A 105 -3.98 9.13 -29.84
N ASP A 106 -3.96 8.21 -30.78
CA ASP A 106 -3.81 6.76 -30.54
C ASP A 106 -2.38 6.35 -30.92
N GLY A 107 -1.68 5.71 -29.99
CA GLY A 107 -0.29 5.32 -30.20
C GLY A 107 0.19 4.27 -29.19
N ILE A 108 1.48 3.97 -29.28
CA ILE A 108 2.18 3.07 -28.38
C ILE A 108 3.26 3.84 -27.63
N MET A 109 3.18 3.81 -26.31
CA MET A 109 4.26 4.21 -25.43
C MET A 109 5.19 3.02 -25.20
N ASN A 110 6.40 3.07 -25.74
CA ASN A 110 7.43 2.06 -25.55
C ASN A 110 8.27 2.37 -24.32
N VAL A 111 8.20 1.52 -23.30
CA VAL A 111 9.01 1.65 -22.08
C VAL A 111 10.40 1.06 -22.31
N ASN A 112 11.43 1.90 -22.22
CA ASN A 112 12.80 1.61 -22.64
C ASN A 112 13.79 1.56 -21.44
N GLN A 113 13.29 1.30 -20.23
CA GLN A 113 14.12 1.30 -19.00
C GLN A 113 15.32 0.33 -19.06
N PHE A 114 15.19 -0.75 -19.83
CA PHE A 114 16.25 -1.72 -20.12
C PHE A 114 16.31 -1.99 -21.63
N SER A 115 16.47 -0.93 -22.42
CA SER A 115 16.45 -0.99 -23.90
C SER A 115 17.43 -1.99 -24.51
N TRP A 116 18.48 -2.39 -23.79
CA TRP A 116 19.43 -3.43 -24.20
C TRP A 116 18.88 -4.87 -24.10
N ILE A 117 17.71 -5.07 -23.48
CA ILE A 117 17.04 -6.36 -23.32
C ILE A 117 15.73 -6.39 -24.11
N TYR A 118 14.83 -5.43 -23.85
CA TYR A 118 13.48 -5.42 -24.40
C TYR A 118 12.79 -4.06 -24.19
N SER A 119 11.97 -3.64 -25.16
CA SER A 119 11.10 -2.47 -25.08
C SER A 119 9.66 -2.91 -24.89
N TYR A 120 8.94 -2.32 -23.92
CA TYR A 120 7.57 -2.74 -23.59
C TYR A 120 6.54 -1.84 -24.29
N PRO A 121 5.80 -2.32 -25.29
CA PRO A 121 4.81 -1.51 -25.99
C PRO A 121 3.52 -1.42 -25.17
N LEU A 122 3.10 -0.21 -24.82
CA LEU A 122 1.86 0.05 -24.09
C LEU A 122 0.93 0.93 -24.92
N ARG A 123 -0.18 0.35 -25.37
CA ARG A 123 -1.20 1.10 -26.12
C ARG A 123 -1.77 2.20 -25.24
N SER A 124 -1.74 3.41 -25.76
CA SER A 124 -2.06 4.63 -25.01
C SER A 124 -2.92 5.53 -25.88
N ILE A 125 -4.01 6.04 -25.30
CA ILE A 125 -4.84 7.07 -25.93
C ILE A 125 -4.62 8.37 -25.17
N LEU A 126 -4.21 9.42 -25.87
CA LEU A 126 -4.01 10.75 -25.31
C LEU A 126 -5.10 11.67 -25.83
N VAL A 127 -5.66 12.49 -24.95
CA VAL A 127 -6.72 13.44 -25.29
C VAL A 127 -6.27 14.84 -24.89
N TYR A 128 -6.23 15.76 -25.85
CA TYR A 128 -5.98 17.18 -25.60
C TYR A 128 -7.23 17.99 -25.92
N GLU A 129 -7.68 18.84 -25.00
CA GLU A 129 -8.63 19.91 -25.31
C GLU A 129 -7.89 21.24 -25.33
N PHE A 130 -8.10 22.00 -26.40
CA PHE A 130 -7.41 23.26 -26.64
C PHE A 130 -8.38 24.38 -27.01
N ARG A 131 -7.94 25.62 -26.78
CA ARG A 131 -8.62 26.84 -27.23
C ARG A 131 -7.73 27.56 -28.22
N LEU A 132 -8.31 28.06 -29.30
CA LEU A 132 -7.62 28.89 -30.27
C LEU A 132 -7.45 30.31 -29.70
N LEU A 133 -6.26 30.87 -29.84
CA LEU A 133 -5.98 32.25 -29.53
C LEU A 133 -6.18 33.07 -30.82
N ASN A 134 -6.83 34.23 -30.71
CA ASN A 134 -6.99 35.15 -31.85
C ASN A 134 -5.60 35.59 -32.33
N SER A 135 -5.11 35.03 -33.43
CA SER A 135 -3.84 35.45 -34.03
C SER A 135 -4.08 36.14 -35.36
N GLN A 136 -3.62 37.39 -35.46
CA GLN A 136 -3.60 38.22 -36.66
C GLN A 136 -2.46 37.83 -37.64
N THR A 137 -1.74 36.72 -37.40
CA THR A 137 -0.63 36.25 -38.25
C THR A 137 -0.95 34.89 -38.86
N VAL A 138 -0.80 34.80 -40.19
CA VAL A 138 -1.46 33.81 -41.06
C VAL A 138 -0.75 32.44 -41.12
N ASP A 139 0.41 32.27 -40.48
CA ASP A 139 1.27 31.10 -40.78
C ASP A 139 1.35 30.01 -39.70
N VAL A 140 1.05 30.28 -38.42
CA VAL A 140 1.08 29.26 -37.35
C VAL A 140 -0.14 29.45 -36.42
N PRO A 141 -0.98 28.41 -36.22
CA PRO A 141 -2.11 28.52 -35.31
C PRO A 141 -1.61 28.67 -33.86
N GLN A 142 -1.99 29.76 -33.21
CA GLN A 142 -1.76 29.93 -31.78
C GLN A 142 -2.91 29.28 -31.00
N PHE A 143 -2.57 28.38 -30.09
CA PHE A 143 -3.54 27.69 -29.24
C PHE A 143 -2.94 27.36 -27.88
N GLU A 144 -3.81 27.12 -26.91
CA GLU A 144 -3.43 26.65 -25.59
C GLU A 144 -4.25 25.41 -25.20
N ILE A 145 -3.55 24.39 -24.71
CA ILE A 145 -4.11 23.16 -24.16
C ILE A 145 -4.52 23.44 -22.71
N PHE A 146 -5.82 23.33 -22.43
CA PHE A 146 -6.38 23.53 -21.10
C PHE A 146 -6.85 22.22 -20.46
N ARG A 147 -6.93 21.12 -21.22
CA ARG A 147 -7.13 19.78 -20.68
C ARG A 147 -6.22 18.75 -21.35
N HIS A 148 -5.61 17.89 -20.55
CA HIS A 148 -4.84 16.74 -21.05
C HIS A 148 -5.22 15.47 -20.27
N GLU A 149 -5.75 14.45 -20.96
CA GLU A 149 -6.10 13.17 -20.34
C GLU A 149 -5.32 12.03 -20.98
N GLU A 150 -4.72 11.18 -20.15
CA GLU A 150 -4.02 9.97 -20.55
C GLU A 150 -4.85 8.73 -20.21
N MET A 151 -5.17 7.92 -21.22
CA MET A 151 -5.96 6.70 -21.07
C MET A 151 -5.08 5.48 -21.37
N TRP A 152 -4.42 5.02 -20.32
CA TRP A 152 -3.69 3.75 -20.28
C TRP A 152 -3.80 3.12 -18.88
N SER A 153 -3.58 1.81 -18.76
CA SER A 153 -3.75 1.09 -17.49
C SER A 153 -2.43 0.59 -16.93
N LEU A 154 -2.22 0.81 -15.63
CA LEU A 154 -1.14 0.19 -14.88
C LEU A 154 -1.23 -1.35 -14.92
N ALA A 155 -2.44 -1.91 -15.01
CA ALA A 155 -2.61 -3.36 -15.14
C ALA A 155 -2.03 -3.86 -16.47
N ASP A 156 -2.24 -3.12 -17.57
CA ASP A 156 -1.67 -3.46 -18.88
C ASP A 156 -0.14 -3.28 -18.88
N MET A 157 0.37 -2.29 -18.12
CA MET A 157 1.81 -2.11 -17.90
C MET A 157 2.44 -3.29 -17.16
N ILE A 158 1.78 -3.79 -16.12
CA ILE A 158 2.26 -4.96 -15.34
C ILE A 158 2.13 -6.24 -16.18
N ASP A 159 1.07 -6.37 -16.98
CA ASP A 159 0.81 -7.51 -17.85
C ASP A 159 1.86 -7.65 -18.96
N ALA A 160 2.41 -6.52 -19.42
CA ALA A 160 3.46 -6.45 -20.44
C ALA A 160 4.85 -6.89 -19.95
N ILE A 161 5.08 -7.00 -18.63
CA ILE A 161 6.36 -7.43 -18.07
C ILE A 161 6.44 -8.98 -18.11
N PRO A 162 7.38 -9.64 -18.80
CA PRO A 162 7.32 -11.08 -19.05
C PRO A 162 7.18 -11.95 -17.80
N ILE A 163 8.10 -11.82 -16.84
CA ILE A 163 8.11 -12.65 -15.62
C ILE A 163 6.93 -12.29 -14.71
N VAL A 164 6.67 -10.99 -14.53
CA VAL A 164 5.64 -10.47 -13.63
C VAL A 164 4.23 -10.71 -14.20
N GLY A 165 4.02 -10.46 -15.48
CA GLY A 165 2.83 -10.73 -16.26
C GLY A 165 2.57 -12.22 -16.45
N TRP A 166 3.61 -13.06 -16.62
CA TRP A 166 3.46 -14.52 -16.62
C TRP A 166 3.06 -15.04 -15.23
N LEU A 167 3.71 -14.57 -14.16
CA LEU A 167 3.31 -14.85 -12.77
C LEU A 167 1.87 -14.38 -12.53
N TYR A 168 1.53 -13.19 -12.99
CA TYR A 168 0.19 -12.61 -12.85
C TYR A 168 -0.86 -13.43 -13.61
N LYS A 169 -0.65 -13.79 -14.88
CA LYS A 169 -1.62 -14.56 -15.69
C LYS A 169 -1.73 -16.02 -15.26
N ASN A 170 -0.60 -16.69 -15.07
CA ASN A 170 -0.56 -18.14 -14.96
C ASN A 170 -0.62 -18.65 -13.52
N ILE A 171 -0.13 -17.87 -12.55
CA ILE A 171 -0.11 -18.25 -11.15
C ILE A 171 -1.16 -17.45 -10.37
N PHE A 172 -1.11 -16.12 -10.43
CA PHE A 172 -1.97 -15.25 -9.63
C PHE A 172 -3.43 -15.27 -10.12
N ARG A 173 -3.70 -14.98 -11.39
CA ARG A 173 -5.06 -14.88 -11.96
C ARG A 173 -5.78 -16.23 -12.01
N ARG A 174 -5.07 -17.30 -12.36
CA ARG A 174 -5.61 -18.68 -12.33
C ARG A 174 -5.80 -19.18 -10.89
N GLY A 175 -4.79 -19.04 -10.03
CA GLY A 175 -4.88 -19.41 -8.61
C GLY A 175 -5.96 -18.64 -7.86
N PHE A 176 -6.14 -17.35 -8.18
CA PHE A 176 -7.18 -16.49 -7.63
C PHE A 176 -8.58 -16.91 -8.11
N GLY A 177 -8.74 -17.32 -9.38
CA GLY A 177 -10.00 -17.87 -9.89
C GLY A 177 -10.42 -19.15 -9.18
N TYR A 178 -9.48 -20.06 -8.92
CA TYR A 178 -9.74 -21.28 -8.14
C TYR A 178 -10.00 -20.97 -6.66
N PHE A 179 -9.27 -20.05 -6.05
CA PHE A 179 -9.52 -19.56 -4.69
C PHE A 179 -10.93 -18.95 -4.55
N PHE A 180 -11.37 -18.17 -5.53
CA PHE A 180 -12.69 -17.54 -5.52
C PHE A 180 -13.82 -18.57 -5.71
N ILE A 181 -13.65 -19.52 -6.63
CA ILE A 181 -14.67 -20.54 -6.94
C ILE A 181 -14.80 -21.60 -5.83
N PHE A 182 -13.68 -22.09 -5.30
CA PHE A 182 -13.71 -23.21 -4.33
C PHE A 182 -13.87 -22.76 -2.88
N ILE A 183 -13.40 -21.55 -2.52
CA ILE A 183 -13.38 -21.11 -1.12
C ILE A 183 -14.41 -19.99 -0.86
N MET A 184 -14.60 -19.04 -1.78
CA MET A 184 -15.48 -17.88 -1.53
C MET A 184 -16.94 -18.09 -1.96
N ILE A 185 -17.24 -18.83 -3.03
CA ILE A 185 -18.64 -19.07 -3.48
C ILE A 185 -19.51 -19.78 -2.42
N PRO A 186 -19.01 -20.79 -1.66
CA PRO A 186 -19.79 -21.39 -0.58
C PRO A 186 -20.09 -20.40 0.56
N LEU A 187 -19.19 -19.44 0.81
CA LEU A 187 -19.32 -18.42 1.87
C LEU A 187 -20.24 -17.24 1.48
N LEU A 188 -20.45 -17.01 0.17
CA LEU A 188 -21.29 -15.93 -0.35
C LEU A 188 -22.76 -16.34 -0.59
N ARG A 189 -23.08 -17.64 -0.54
CA ARG A 189 -24.41 -18.15 -0.94
C ARG A 189 -25.51 -17.96 0.11
N ASN A 190 -25.19 -17.54 1.33
CA ASN A 190 -26.18 -17.27 2.38
C ASN A 190 -26.20 -15.80 2.81
N ARG A 191 -26.84 -14.93 2.02
CA ARG A 191 -27.94 -14.04 2.44
C ARG A 191 -28.39 -13.12 1.30
N CYS A 192 -29.70 -12.99 1.23
CA CYS A 192 -30.53 -12.46 0.16
C CYS A 192 -30.47 -10.93 -0.07
N PRO A 193 -31.02 -10.47 -1.22
CA PRO A 193 -31.03 -9.07 -1.69
C PRO A 193 -32.15 -8.27 -1.04
N LEU A 194 -32.04 -6.93 -0.96
CA LEU A 194 -33.14 -5.97 -1.15
C LEU A 194 -32.79 -4.53 -0.72
N PHE A 195 -33.32 -3.60 -1.52
CA PHE A 195 -33.62 -2.18 -1.29
C PHE A 195 -32.53 -1.11 -1.45
N LEU A 196 -32.58 -0.48 -2.64
CA LEU A 196 -32.48 0.96 -2.82
C LEU A 196 -33.44 1.70 -1.86
N ARG A 197 -32.95 2.70 -1.13
CA ARG A 197 -33.57 4.04 -1.11
C ARG A 197 -32.62 5.07 -0.51
N SER A 198 -32.43 6.13 -1.27
CA SER A 198 -31.83 7.40 -0.88
C SER A 198 -32.63 8.05 0.24
N THR A 199 -31.96 8.49 1.30
CA THR A 199 -32.41 9.64 2.11
C THR A 199 -31.18 10.32 2.69
N ILE A 200 -30.89 11.50 2.17
CA ILE A 200 -29.89 12.44 2.68
C ILE A 200 -30.44 12.98 4.00
N LEU A 201 -29.81 12.64 5.13
CA LEU A 201 -30.04 13.27 6.41
C LEU A 201 -28.85 14.17 6.74
N ARG A 202 -29.07 15.49 6.68
CA ARG A 202 -28.17 16.50 7.23
C ARG A 202 -28.15 16.36 8.76
N ILE A 203 -26.96 16.32 9.35
CA ILE A 203 -26.76 16.42 10.80
C ILE A 203 -25.99 17.73 11.07
N PRO A 204 -26.35 18.52 12.11
CA PRO A 204 -25.75 19.83 12.35
C PRO A 204 -24.35 19.70 12.94
N SER A 205 -23.44 20.56 12.47
CA SER A 205 -22.14 20.82 13.07
C SER A 205 -22.31 21.47 14.45
N THR A 206 -21.96 20.76 15.51
CA THR A 206 -21.73 21.34 16.85
C THR A 206 -20.23 21.35 17.12
N SER A 207 -19.64 22.54 17.10
CA SER A 207 -18.26 22.78 17.51
C SER A 207 -18.15 22.69 19.03
N VAL A 208 -17.48 21.67 19.54
CA VAL A 208 -17.11 21.56 20.95
C VAL A 208 -15.81 22.35 21.18
N TYR A 209 -15.91 23.42 21.99
CA TYR A 209 -14.75 24.14 22.51
C TYR A 209 -14.03 23.26 23.55
N VAL A 210 -12.74 22.99 23.33
CA VAL A 210 -11.86 22.34 24.32
C VAL A 210 -11.28 23.42 25.24
N ASN A 211 -11.69 23.43 26.50
CA ASN A 211 -11.06 24.26 27.53
C ASN A 211 -9.74 23.64 27.97
N ASN A 212 -8.65 24.41 27.80
CA ASN A 212 -7.34 24.11 28.35
C ASN A 212 -7.31 24.43 29.85
N SER A 213 -7.43 23.42 30.71
CA SER A 213 -7.00 23.51 32.10
C SER A 213 -5.66 22.81 32.26
N GLN A 214 -4.59 23.61 32.36
CA GLN A 214 -3.26 23.16 32.77
C GLN A 214 -3.33 22.60 34.20
N ASN A 215 -2.93 21.34 34.37
CA ASN A 215 -2.58 20.82 35.69
C ASN A 215 -1.15 20.28 35.63
N LYS A 216 -0.22 21.07 36.18
CA LYS A 216 1.20 20.73 36.35
C LYS A 216 1.33 19.80 37.55
N ASN A 217 1.23 18.50 37.33
CA ASN A 217 1.85 17.51 38.20
C ASN A 217 2.94 16.82 37.40
N SER A 218 4.19 17.13 37.74
CA SER A 218 5.39 16.55 37.15
C SER A 218 5.51 15.08 37.56
N PHE A 219 4.81 14.21 36.85
CA PHE A 219 5.14 12.79 36.78
C PHE A 219 6.50 12.67 36.09
N SER A 220 7.50 12.11 36.78
CA SER A 220 8.75 11.71 36.15
C SER A 220 8.43 10.67 35.07
N LEU A 221 8.52 11.08 33.80
CA LEU A 221 8.25 10.22 32.66
C LEU A 221 9.20 9.00 32.72
N PRO A 222 8.72 7.78 32.42
CA PRO A 222 9.57 6.61 32.35
C PRO A 222 10.69 6.84 31.33
N ARG A 223 11.89 6.31 31.61
CA ARG A 223 13.03 6.42 30.68
C ARG A 223 12.61 5.94 29.29
N THR A 224 12.78 6.79 28.30
CA THR A 224 12.46 6.49 26.91
C THR A 224 13.71 6.02 26.18
N VAL A 225 13.54 5.36 25.03
CA VAL A 225 14.67 4.96 24.18
C VAL A 225 15.57 6.16 23.80
N PHE A 226 15.01 7.37 23.81
CA PHE A 226 15.69 8.62 23.50
C PHE A 226 16.69 9.07 24.57
N ASP A 227 16.60 8.54 25.79
CA ASP A 227 17.53 8.87 26.88
C ASP A 227 18.90 8.20 26.72
N VAL A 228 18.95 7.11 25.94
CA VAL A 228 20.16 6.30 25.70
C VAL A 228 20.73 6.54 24.31
N ILE A 229 19.92 7.04 23.38
CA ILE A 229 20.30 7.27 21.98
C ILE A 229 20.73 8.73 21.75
N PRO A 230 21.85 8.99 21.04
CA PRO A 230 22.26 10.33 20.65
C PRO A 230 21.15 11.10 19.91
N LYS A 231 20.98 12.40 20.25
CA LYS A 231 19.95 13.27 19.64
C LYS A 231 19.89 13.23 18.11
N PRO A 232 21.00 13.18 17.35
CA PRO A 232 20.95 13.11 15.89
C PRO A 232 20.25 11.85 15.34
N LEU A 233 20.17 10.77 16.13
CA LEU A 233 19.54 9.51 15.72
C LEU A 233 18.05 9.46 16.08
N HIS A 234 17.54 10.39 16.87
CA HIS A 234 16.13 10.43 17.28
C HIS A 234 15.14 10.42 16.10
N PRO A 235 15.37 11.14 14.99
CA PRO A 235 14.47 11.09 13.84
C PRO A 235 14.45 9.72 13.17
N TYR A 236 15.59 9.03 13.10
CA TYR A 236 15.71 7.68 12.52
C TYR A 236 15.02 6.62 13.38
N VAL A 237 15.14 6.73 14.72
CA VAL A 237 14.44 5.88 15.70
C VAL A 237 12.92 6.03 15.57
N ARG A 238 12.43 7.27 15.43
CA ARG A 238 11.00 7.55 15.18
C ARG A 238 10.57 7.01 13.82
N LEU A 239 11.40 7.15 12.79
CA LEU A 239 11.10 6.69 11.43
C LEU A 239 10.94 5.16 11.38
N SER A 240 11.83 4.41 12.04
CA SER A 240 11.73 2.95 12.15
C SER A 240 10.78 2.46 13.26
N ARG A 241 10.11 3.39 13.96
CA ARG A 241 9.17 3.12 15.05
C ARG A 241 9.76 2.31 16.20
N ILE A 242 11.07 2.42 16.44
CA ILE A 242 11.75 1.75 17.56
C ILE A 242 11.20 2.25 18.90
N ASP A 243 10.74 3.51 18.96
CA ASP A 243 10.04 4.11 20.11
C ASP A 243 8.68 3.46 20.42
N LYS A 244 8.09 2.73 19.46
CA LYS A 244 6.79 2.06 19.58
C LYS A 244 6.93 0.55 19.37
N PRO A 245 7.46 -0.21 20.35
CA PRO A 245 7.91 -1.59 20.15
C PRO A 245 6.78 -2.62 19.97
N THR A 246 5.52 -2.27 20.28
CA THR A 246 4.37 -3.20 20.17
C THR A 246 4.29 -3.85 18.79
N GLY A 247 4.52 -3.09 17.71
CA GLY A 247 4.51 -3.62 16.34
C GLY A 247 5.61 -4.66 16.08
N SER A 248 6.78 -4.49 16.69
CA SER A 248 7.86 -5.49 16.60
C SER A 248 7.53 -6.75 17.41
N TRP A 249 6.90 -6.61 18.59
CA TRP A 249 6.50 -7.76 19.39
C TRP A 249 5.51 -8.66 18.68
N VAL A 250 4.48 -8.10 18.04
CA VAL A 250 3.45 -8.92 17.36
C VAL A 250 4.00 -9.67 16.13
N ILE A 251 5.09 -9.21 15.53
CA ILE A 251 5.79 -9.92 14.45
C ILE A 251 6.76 -10.96 15.01
N PHE A 252 7.47 -10.63 16.09
CA PHE A 252 8.50 -11.50 16.67
C PHE A 252 7.90 -12.71 17.40
N LEU A 253 6.83 -12.51 18.17
CA LEU A 253 6.29 -13.55 19.06
C LEU A 253 5.86 -14.82 18.30
N PRO A 254 5.17 -14.76 17.15
CA PRO A 254 4.88 -15.94 16.33
C PRO A 254 6.15 -16.69 15.89
N CYS A 255 7.23 -15.97 15.56
CA CYS A 255 8.53 -16.58 15.27
C CYS A 255 9.07 -17.33 16.49
N ALA A 256 9.03 -16.68 17.66
CA ALA A 256 9.50 -17.26 18.92
C ALA A 256 8.67 -18.49 19.34
N TRP A 257 7.35 -18.47 19.17
CA TRP A 257 6.49 -19.62 19.43
C TRP A 257 6.91 -20.81 18.56
N SER A 258 7.17 -20.55 17.28
CA SER A 258 7.55 -21.58 16.33
C SER A 258 8.92 -22.18 16.63
N ILE A 259 9.89 -21.34 16.99
CA ILE A 259 11.24 -21.79 17.37
C ILE A 259 11.18 -22.59 18.68
N ALA A 260 10.40 -22.12 19.66
CA ALA A 260 10.26 -22.80 20.95
C ALA A 260 9.52 -24.15 20.82
N LEU A 261 8.50 -24.25 19.95
CA LEU A 261 7.81 -25.52 19.69
C LEU A 261 8.73 -26.56 19.00
N ALA A 262 9.76 -26.12 18.29
CA ALA A 262 10.79 -27.01 17.75
C ALA A 262 11.81 -27.48 18.82
N GLY A 263 11.79 -26.90 20.02
CA GLY A 263 12.62 -27.30 21.16
C GLY A 263 13.25 -26.12 21.91
N THR A 264 13.93 -26.40 23.03
CA THR A 264 14.56 -25.39 23.92
C THR A 264 16.07 -25.57 24.02
N THR A 265 16.76 -25.60 22.87
CA THR A 265 18.23 -25.70 22.82
C THR A 265 18.89 -24.31 22.82
N LEU A 266 20.19 -24.26 23.10
CA LEU A 266 20.97 -23.02 22.96
C LEU A 266 20.95 -22.48 21.53
N ALA A 267 20.93 -23.38 20.53
CA ALA A 267 20.77 -23.00 19.12
C ALA A 267 19.42 -22.30 18.87
N ASN A 268 18.34 -22.78 19.48
CA ASN A 268 17.03 -22.15 19.36
C ASN A 268 16.98 -20.77 20.05
N LEU A 269 17.72 -20.58 21.14
CA LEU A 269 17.87 -19.25 21.76
C LEU A 269 18.63 -18.28 20.84
N TYR A 270 19.70 -18.76 20.19
CA TYR A 270 20.43 -17.99 19.18
C TYR A 270 19.53 -17.60 18.00
N LEU A 271 18.73 -18.54 17.49
CA LEU A 271 17.74 -18.28 16.44
C LEU A 271 16.69 -17.26 16.89
N ALA A 272 16.17 -17.35 18.11
CA ALA A 272 15.25 -16.35 18.65
C ALA A 272 15.90 -14.96 18.69
N GLY A 273 17.19 -14.86 19.03
CA GLY A 273 17.97 -13.62 18.92
C GLY A 273 18.02 -13.07 17.50
N LEU A 274 18.37 -13.91 16.52
CA LEU A 274 18.40 -13.53 15.10
C LEU A 274 17.03 -13.06 14.60
N PHE A 275 15.95 -13.79 14.89
CA PHE A 275 14.59 -13.40 14.50
C PHE A 275 14.13 -12.12 15.21
N GLY A 276 14.55 -11.89 16.45
CA GLY A 276 14.30 -10.64 17.18
C GLY A 276 14.93 -9.45 16.48
N ILE A 277 16.23 -9.54 16.16
CA ILE A 277 16.97 -8.51 15.42
C ILE A 277 16.34 -8.30 14.03
N GLY A 278 16.11 -9.38 13.29
CA GLY A 278 15.50 -9.34 11.96
C GLY A 278 14.12 -8.69 11.98
N THR A 279 13.30 -8.98 12.98
CA THR A 279 11.98 -8.36 13.13
C THR A 279 12.05 -6.86 13.36
N ILE A 280 12.96 -6.38 14.21
CA ILE A 280 13.16 -4.94 14.46
C ILE A 280 13.56 -4.24 13.16
N LEU A 281 14.52 -4.83 12.42
CA LEU A 281 15.02 -4.28 11.16
C LEU A 281 13.96 -4.27 10.07
N LEU A 282 13.27 -5.39 9.83
CA LEU A 282 12.30 -5.53 8.75
C LEU A 282 11.05 -4.67 8.99
N ARG A 283 10.57 -4.63 10.25
CA ARG A 283 9.46 -3.74 10.64
C ARG A 283 9.86 -2.28 10.49
N GLY A 284 11.07 -1.92 10.89
CA GLY A 284 11.60 -0.57 10.75
C GLY A 284 11.73 -0.15 9.28
N ALA A 285 12.23 -1.05 8.42
CA ALA A 285 12.32 -0.84 6.97
C ALA A 285 10.93 -0.65 6.37
N GLY A 286 9.97 -1.52 6.70
CA GLY A 286 8.58 -1.40 6.25
C GLY A 286 7.94 -0.07 6.67
N CYS A 287 8.14 0.38 7.92
CA CYS A 287 7.66 1.69 8.37
C CYS A 287 8.32 2.84 7.60
N THR A 288 9.62 2.72 7.32
CA THR A 288 10.37 3.74 6.57
C THR A 288 9.88 3.84 5.12
N ILE A 289 9.65 2.70 4.46
CA ILE A 289 9.12 2.64 3.09
C ILE A 289 7.70 3.19 3.03
N ASN A 290 6.84 2.86 4.00
CA ASN A 290 5.50 3.43 4.08
C ASN A 290 5.55 4.95 4.25
N ASP A 291 6.35 5.48 5.18
CA ASP A 291 6.50 6.93 5.37
C ASP A 291 7.11 7.63 4.12
N LEU A 292 7.90 6.93 3.29
CA LEU A 292 8.41 7.44 2.01
C LEU A 292 7.32 7.54 0.94
N TRP A 293 6.46 6.51 0.83
CA TRP A 293 5.35 6.47 -0.14
C TRP A 293 4.21 7.42 0.24
N ASP A 294 3.91 7.54 1.53
CA ASP A 294 2.74 8.29 2.01
C ASP A 294 3.07 9.75 2.37
N LYS A 295 4.29 10.25 2.10
CA LYS A 295 4.78 11.55 2.62
C LYS A 295 3.85 12.73 2.32
N GLU A 296 3.25 12.85 1.13
CA GLU A 296 2.32 13.93 0.79
C GLU A 296 0.99 13.80 1.53
N PHE A 297 0.51 12.57 1.71
CA PHE A 297 -0.71 12.28 2.44
C PHE A 297 -0.50 12.52 3.95
N ASP A 298 0.59 11.99 4.50
CA ASP A 298 0.96 12.11 5.91
C ASP A 298 1.10 13.58 6.33
N ARG A 299 1.57 14.46 5.44
CA ARG A 299 1.64 15.93 5.66
C ARG A 299 0.28 16.58 5.89
N ARG A 300 -0.80 16.03 5.34
CA ARG A 300 -2.16 16.59 5.37
C ARG A 300 -2.99 16.05 6.54
N VAL A 301 -2.50 15.03 7.24
CA VAL A 301 -3.22 14.35 8.32
C VAL A 301 -2.60 14.70 9.68
N GLU A 302 -3.43 15.21 10.59
CA GLU A 302 -3.02 15.74 11.91
C GLU A 302 -2.17 14.74 12.72
N ARG A 303 -2.53 13.45 12.67
CA ARG A 303 -1.84 12.37 13.38
C ARG A 303 -0.44 12.08 12.84
N THR A 304 -0.19 12.35 11.56
CA THR A 304 0.99 11.86 10.83
C THR A 304 1.87 12.99 10.29
N LYS A 305 1.41 14.24 10.34
CA LYS A 305 2.18 15.41 9.89
C LYS A 305 3.53 15.57 10.61
N SER A 306 3.65 15.04 11.83
CA SER A 306 4.87 15.08 12.64
C SER A 306 5.84 13.93 12.35
N ARG A 307 5.54 13.05 11.38
CA ARG A 307 6.46 11.97 10.96
C ARG A 307 7.74 12.59 10.36
N PRO A 308 8.94 12.03 10.58
CA PRO A 308 10.20 12.68 10.21
C PRO A 308 10.34 13.07 8.73
N ILE A 309 9.84 12.25 7.80
CA ILE A 309 9.89 12.56 6.36
C ILE A 309 8.80 13.57 5.99
N ALA A 310 7.59 13.42 6.55
CA ALA A 310 6.47 14.30 6.30
C ALA A 310 6.76 15.73 6.82
N SER A 311 7.32 15.87 8.02
CA SER A 311 7.68 17.18 8.61
C SER A 311 8.90 17.84 7.95
N GLY A 312 9.65 17.11 7.13
CA GLY A 312 10.91 17.56 6.53
C GLY A 312 12.11 17.49 7.48
N GLU A 313 11.96 16.91 8.67
CA GLU A 313 13.05 16.66 9.62
C GLU A 313 14.12 15.70 9.04
N LEU A 314 13.70 14.75 8.20
CA LEU A 314 14.59 13.92 7.38
C LEU A 314 14.28 14.12 5.90
N SER A 315 15.34 14.19 5.09
CA SER A 315 15.21 14.20 3.63
C SER A 315 14.82 12.81 3.09
N ILE A 316 14.22 12.79 1.90
CA ILE A 316 13.88 11.54 1.18
C ILE A 316 15.12 10.67 0.99
N LYS A 317 16.27 11.26 0.63
CA LYS A 317 17.54 10.55 0.46
C LYS A 317 17.99 9.85 1.75
N GLN A 318 17.86 10.53 2.90
CA GLN A 318 18.15 9.93 4.21
C GLN A 318 17.20 8.78 4.55
N GLY A 319 15.90 8.93 4.21
CA GLY A 319 14.92 7.86 4.39
C GLY A 319 15.25 6.61 3.54
N ILE A 320 15.59 6.80 2.26
CA ILE A 320 16.00 5.70 1.36
C ILE A 320 17.26 5.02 1.88
N LEU A 321 18.28 5.79 2.27
CA LEU A 321 19.52 5.24 2.83
C LEU A 321 19.23 4.44 4.11
N TRP A 322 18.37 4.94 4.99
CA TRP A 322 17.99 4.25 6.22
C TRP A 322 17.21 2.96 5.97
N ALA A 323 16.30 2.94 5.00
CA ALA A 323 15.64 1.72 4.55
C ALA A 323 16.66 0.72 4.00
N GLY A 324 17.61 1.18 3.17
CA GLY A 324 18.70 0.36 2.63
C GLY A 324 19.57 -0.26 3.72
N VAL A 325 19.96 0.50 4.75
CA VAL A 325 20.72 -0.02 5.89
C VAL A 325 19.94 -1.10 6.62
N GLN A 326 18.66 -0.87 6.93
CA GLN A 326 17.83 -1.85 7.65
C GLN A 326 17.64 -3.15 6.83
N LEU A 327 17.39 -3.03 5.53
CA LEU A 327 17.25 -4.19 4.63
C LEU A 327 18.57 -4.95 4.46
N SER A 328 19.71 -4.25 4.33
CA SER A 328 21.02 -4.89 4.25
C SER A 328 21.36 -5.64 5.54
N LEU A 329 21.11 -5.06 6.70
CA LEU A 329 21.29 -5.75 7.98
C LEU A 329 20.31 -6.93 8.12
N GLY A 330 19.07 -6.78 7.66
CA GLY A 330 18.09 -7.87 7.63
C GLY A 330 18.52 -9.02 6.71
N PHE A 331 19.14 -8.71 5.57
CA PHE A 331 19.74 -9.70 4.68
C PHE A 331 20.91 -10.44 5.34
N LEU A 332 21.78 -9.72 6.08
CA LEU A 332 22.85 -10.36 6.86
C LEU A 332 22.32 -11.31 7.92
N VAL A 333 21.16 -11.01 8.52
CA VAL A 333 20.47 -11.96 9.43
C VAL A 333 19.94 -13.16 8.64
N LEU A 334 19.32 -12.93 7.48
CA LEU A 334 18.73 -14.00 6.66
C LEU A 334 19.76 -15.05 6.22
N ILE A 335 20.94 -14.62 5.73
CA ILE A 335 21.98 -15.53 5.24
C ILE A 335 22.66 -16.36 6.34
N GLN A 336 22.43 -16.05 7.62
CA GLN A 336 22.88 -16.86 8.74
C GLN A 336 21.95 -18.05 9.03
N LEU A 337 20.78 -18.10 8.39
CA LEU A 337 19.82 -19.20 8.54
C LEU A 337 20.16 -20.34 7.58
N ASN A 338 19.59 -21.52 7.85
CA ASN A 338 19.74 -22.65 6.93
C ASN A 338 19.07 -22.38 5.57
N PHE A 339 19.54 -23.08 4.53
CA PHE A 339 19.09 -22.86 3.16
C PHE A 339 17.56 -22.97 2.95
N PRO A 340 16.86 -23.98 3.50
CA PRO A 340 15.39 -24.04 3.42
C PRO A 340 14.70 -22.79 4.00
N THR A 341 15.24 -22.23 5.09
CA THR A 341 14.70 -21.02 5.70
C THR A 341 15.00 -19.77 4.87
N ILE A 342 16.18 -19.69 4.23
CA ILE A 342 16.50 -18.60 3.30
C ILE A 342 15.51 -18.59 2.15
N VAL A 343 15.25 -19.74 1.54
CA VAL A 343 14.25 -19.90 0.46
C VAL A 343 12.87 -19.45 0.93
N MET A 344 12.45 -19.85 2.14
CA MET A 344 11.19 -19.41 2.73
C MET A 344 11.14 -17.88 2.95
N GLY A 345 12.26 -17.28 3.36
CA GLY A 345 12.41 -15.84 3.50
C GLY A 345 12.25 -15.11 2.16
N VAL A 346 12.80 -15.65 1.08
CA VAL A 346 12.60 -15.08 -0.27
C VAL A 346 11.13 -15.17 -0.69
N PHE A 347 10.45 -16.29 -0.42
CA PHE A 347 9.02 -16.42 -0.72
C PHE A 347 8.12 -15.47 0.08
N SER A 348 8.57 -14.99 1.25
CA SER A 348 7.85 -13.99 2.05
C SER A 348 7.63 -12.65 1.31
N LEU A 349 8.43 -12.37 0.27
CA LEU A 349 8.27 -11.19 -0.56
C LEU A 349 6.93 -11.18 -1.32
N ILE A 350 6.38 -12.36 -1.64
CA ILE A 350 5.11 -12.49 -2.36
C ILE A 350 3.96 -11.86 -1.55
N PRO A 351 3.63 -12.33 -0.33
CA PRO A 351 2.57 -11.72 0.47
C PRO A 351 2.91 -10.29 0.90
N LEU A 352 4.20 -9.94 1.03
CA LEU A 352 4.63 -8.57 1.31
C LEU A 352 4.21 -7.57 0.23
N PHE A 353 4.37 -7.91 -1.05
CA PHE A 353 3.95 -7.06 -2.17
C PHE A 353 2.43 -7.06 -2.38
N ILE A 354 1.75 -8.17 -2.06
CA ILE A 354 0.31 -8.29 -2.24
C ILE A 354 -0.45 -7.47 -1.18
N TYR A 355 -0.04 -7.54 0.09
CA TYR A 355 -0.79 -6.96 1.22
C TYR A 355 -1.21 -5.49 1.04
N PRO A 356 -0.34 -4.54 0.62
CA PRO A 356 -0.70 -3.12 0.50
C PRO A 356 -1.86 -2.89 -0.48
N VAL A 357 -1.92 -3.71 -1.54
CA VAL A 357 -2.92 -3.62 -2.60
C VAL A 357 -4.29 -4.11 -2.09
N MET A 358 -4.32 -5.10 -1.20
CA MET A 358 -5.55 -5.76 -0.76
C MET A 358 -6.54 -4.82 -0.06
N LYS A 359 -6.07 -3.76 0.59
CA LYS A 359 -6.92 -2.74 1.21
C LYS A 359 -7.88 -2.05 0.23
N ARG A 360 -7.55 -2.04 -1.07
CA ARG A 360 -8.38 -1.43 -2.11
C ARG A 360 -9.43 -2.38 -2.69
N TYR A 361 -9.20 -3.69 -2.60
CA TYR A 361 -10.04 -4.69 -3.29
C TYR A 361 -10.90 -5.53 -2.36
N THR A 362 -10.48 -5.77 -1.11
CA THR A 362 -11.22 -6.64 -0.18
C THR A 362 -11.60 -5.93 1.12
N ASN A 363 -12.69 -6.39 1.74
CA ASN A 363 -13.10 -6.04 3.10
C ASN A 363 -12.32 -6.84 4.18
N TRP A 364 -11.44 -7.75 3.78
CA TRP A 364 -10.61 -8.57 4.65
C TRP A 364 -9.10 -8.28 4.52
N PRO A 365 -8.61 -7.03 4.42
CA PRO A 365 -7.16 -6.82 4.29
C PRO A 365 -6.38 -7.36 5.48
N GLN A 366 -7.02 -7.50 6.65
CA GLN A 366 -6.46 -8.09 7.86
C GLN A 366 -6.02 -9.56 7.66
N ILE A 367 -6.69 -10.34 6.80
CA ILE A 367 -6.26 -11.73 6.55
C ILE A 367 -4.95 -11.76 5.78
N CYS A 368 -4.81 -10.87 4.78
CA CYS A 368 -3.58 -10.72 4.01
C CYS A 368 -2.46 -10.17 4.87
N LEU A 369 -2.76 -9.22 5.76
CA LEU A 369 -1.82 -8.77 6.78
C LEU A 369 -1.37 -9.92 7.68
N GLY A 370 -2.31 -10.75 8.17
CA GLY A 370 -2.02 -11.92 8.99
C GLY A 370 -1.10 -12.91 8.29
N ILE A 371 -1.30 -13.16 6.99
CA ILE A 371 -0.41 -14.01 6.18
C ILE A 371 1.00 -13.39 6.14
N THR A 372 1.10 -12.09 5.86
CA THR A 372 2.40 -11.42 5.74
C THR A 372 3.16 -11.35 7.07
N LEU A 373 2.50 -10.91 8.15
CA LEU A 373 3.16 -10.67 9.44
C LEU A 373 3.57 -11.97 10.14
N ASN A 374 2.83 -13.05 9.93
CA ASN A 374 3.08 -14.32 10.61
C ASN A 374 3.95 -15.28 9.80
N TRP A 375 4.50 -14.86 8.65
CA TRP A 375 5.36 -15.69 7.81
C TRP A 375 6.58 -16.24 8.58
N GLY A 376 7.00 -15.50 9.60
CA GLY A 376 8.05 -15.90 10.53
C GLY A 376 7.76 -17.19 11.31
N VAL A 377 6.50 -17.65 11.39
CA VAL A 377 6.15 -18.99 11.90
C VAL A 377 6.74 -20.07 10.99
N LEU A 378 6.54 -19.96 9.67
CA LEU A 378 7.06 -20.92 8.71
C LEU A 378 8.60 -20.96 8.76
N MET A 379 9.21 -19.78 8.86
CA MET A 379 10.66 -19.64 8.93
C MET A 379 11.22 -20.13 10.27
N GLY A 380 10.55 -19.85 11.39
CA GLY A 380 11.05 -20.18 12.72
C GLY A 380 11.21 -21.68 12.96
N PHE A 381 10.21 -22.48 12.60
CA PHE A 381 10.30 -23.94 12.72
C PHE A 381 11.35 -24.53 11.75
N THR A 382 11.37 -24.02 10.52
CA THR A 382 12.33 -24.46 9.49
C THR A 382 13.76 -24.08 9.89
N ALA A 383 13.96 -22.94 10.56
CA ALA A 383 15.26 -22.51 11.05
C ALA A 383 15.80 -23.47 12.11
N ALA A 384 14.93 -23.90 13.02
CA ALA A 384 15.30 -24.79 14.13
C ALA A 384 15.50 -26.26 13.68
N THR A 385 14.70 -26.74 12.72
CA THR A 385 14.68 -28.17 12.36
C THR A 385 15.27 -28.50 11.00
N GLY A 386 15.41 -27.52 10.11
CA GLY A 386 15.81 -27.71 8.72
C GLY A 386 14.70 -28.20 7.79
N PHE A 387 13.51 -28.52 8.31
CA PHE A 387 12.41 -29.09 7.54
C PHE A 387 11.09 -28.35 7.81
N LEU A 388 10.19 -28.42 6.82
CA LEU A 388 8.80 -28.01 6.98
C LEU A 388 8.00 -29.21 7.48
N TYR A 389 7.43 -29.10 8.67
CA TYR A 389 6.49 -30.07 9.24
C TYR A 389 5.08 -29.47 9.26
N PRO A 390 4.26 -29.67 8.21
CA PRO A 390 2.97 -28.99 8.07
C PRO A 390 2.00 -29.26 9.24
N ALA A 391 2.06 -30.46 9.84
CA ALA A 391 1.22 -30.83 10.97
C ALA A 391 1.39 -29.90 12.18
N VAL A 392 2.60 -29.40 12.42
CA VAL A 392 2.88 -28.47 13.52
C VAL A 392 2.76 -27.02 13.07
N ILE A 393 3.34 -26.72 11.91
CA ILE A 393 3.50 -25.35 11.43
C ILE A 393 2.16 -24.75 10.99
N MET A 394 1.31 -25.50 10.28
CA MET A 394 0.07 -24.94 9.73
C MET A 394 -0.93 -24.55 10.82
N PRO A 395 -1.18 -25.38 11.86
CA PRO A 395 -2.01 -24.94 12.97
C PRO A 395 -1.43 -23.71 13.67
N LEU A 396 -0.13 -23.69 13.97
CA LEU A 396 0.49 -22.52 14.60
C LEU A 396 0.39 -21.25 13.74
N TYR A 397 0.54 -21.39 12.42
CA TYR A 397 0.41 -20.29 11.48
C TYR A 397 -1.03 -19.76 11.41
N PHE A 398 -2.03 -20.65 11.36
CA PHE A 398 -3.44 -20.26 11.41
C PHE A 398 -3.84 -19.65 12.77
N ALA A 399 -3.29 -20.14 13.88
CA ALA A 399 -3.46 -19.51 15.19
C ALA A 399 -2.93 -18.08 15.17
N SER A 400 -1.77 -17.86 14.58
CA SER A 400 -1.13 -16.56 14.47
C SER A 400 -1.89 -15.62 13.54
N ILE A 401 -2.42 -16.11 12.41
CA ILE A 401 -3.31 -15.35 11.52
C ILE A 401 -4.61 -14.97 12.24
N ALA A 402 -5.24 -15.90 12.96
CA ALA A 402 -6.44 -15.62 13.75
C ALA A 402 -6.16 -14.60 14.86
N TRP A 403 -4.96 -14.63 15.44
CA TRP A 403 -4.52 -13.62 16.39
C TRP A 403 -4.34 -12.24 15.75
N THR A 404 -3.75 -12.16 14.55
CA THR A 404 -3.72 -10.91 13.77
C THR A 404 -5.12 -10.40 13.44
N LEU A 405 -6.03 -11.27 13.00
CA LEU A 405 -7.42 -10.90 12.77
C LEU A 405 -8.07 -10.36 14.05
N HIS A 406 -7.76 -10.93 15.21
CA HIS A 406 -8.28 -10.48 16.50
C HIS A 406 -7.78 -9.08 16.86
N TYR A 407 -6.46 -8.88 16.99
CA TYR A 407 -5.94 -7.60 17.45
C TYR A 407 -6.05 -6.48 16.40
N ASP A 408 -5.93 -6.82 15.11
CA ASP A 408 -5.89 -5.82 14.04
C ASP A 408 -7.30 -5.36 13.65
N THR A 409 -8.32 -6.21 13.86
CA THR A 409 -9.72 -5.75 13.77
C THR A 409 -10.03 -4.74 14.88
N ILE A 410 -9.54 -4.96 16.11
CA ILE A 410 -9.67 -3.97 17.21
C ILE A 410 -8.93 -2.68 16.85
N TYR A 411 -7.71 -2.81 16.31
CA TYR A 411 -6.92 -1.66 15.88
C TYR A 411 -7.62 -0.85 14.78
N ALA A 412 -8.21 -1.51 13.78
CA ALA A 412 -8.91 -0.87 12.67
C ALA A 412 -10.15 -0.07 13.10
N HIS A 413 -10.75 -0.37 14.26
CA HIS A 413 -11.83 0.49 14.80
C HIS A 413 -11.34 1.90 15.20
N GLN A 414 -10.03 2.11 15.41
CA GLN A 414 -9.47 3.44 15.68
C GLN A 414 -9.54 4.38 14.46
N ASP A 415 -9.30 3.84 13.27
CA ASP A 415 -9.24 4.58 12.02
C ASP A 415 -10.58 4.50 11.24
N LYS A 416 -11.62 3.88 11.82
CA LYS A 416 -12.91 3.61 11.15
C LYS A 416 -13.55 4.82 10.47
N GLN A 417 -13.54 5.98 11.12
CA GLN A 417 -14.14 7.20 10.55
C GLN A 417 -13.31 7.72 9.36
N ASP A 418 -12.00 7.67 9.48
CA ASP A 418 -11.06 8.14 8.46
C ASP A 418 -11.08 7.18 7.24
N ASP A 419 -11.16 5.87 7.48
CA ASP A 419 -11.28 4.83 6.45
C ASP A 419 -12.55 5.02 5.60
N ILE A 420 -13.68 5.38 6.23
CA ILE A 420 -14.94 5.66 5.52
C ILE A 420 -14.78 6.86 4.58
N LEU A 421 -14.12 7.93 5.05
CA LEU A 421 -13.92 9.15 4.26
C LEU A 421 -13.03 8.92 3.04
N VAL A 422 -12.02 8.05 3.17
CA VAL A 422 -11.04 7.75 2.12
C VAL A 422 -11.47 6.55 1.25
N GLY A 423 -12.57 5.87 1.60
CA GLY A 423 -13.07 4.70 0.88
C GLY A 423 -12.22 3.44 1.07
N VAL A 424 -11.44 3.37 2.15
CA VAL A 424 -10.63 2.20 2.51
C VAL A 424 -11.54 1.14 3.14
N LYS A 425 -11.36 -0.12 2.73
CA LYS A 425 -12.14 -1.26 3.22
C LYS A 425 -11.41 -1.94 4.40
N SER A 426 -12.14 -2.43 5.39
CA SER A 426 -11.58 -3.13 6.56
C SER A 426 -12.58 -4.06 7.25
N THR A 427 -12.10 -5.02 8.05
CA THR A 427 -12.96 -5.90 8.86
C THR A 427 -13.80 -5.12 9.88
N ALA A 428 -13.27 -4.01 10.42
CA ALA A 428 -14.01 -3.13 11.32
C ALA A 428 -15.25 -2.51 10.64
N LEU A 429 -15.16 -2.18 9.36
CA LEU A 429 -16.29 -1.70 8.55
C LEU A 429 -17.22 -2.84 8.17
N LEU A 430 -16.67 -3.99 7.76
CA LEU A 430 -17.44 -5.15 7.35
C LEU A 430 -18.31 -5.70 8.48
N PHE A 431 -17.73 -5.92 9.65
CA PHE A 431 -18.44 -6.51 10.79
C PHE A 431 -19.31 -5.50 11.51
N GLY A 432 -18.96 -4.22 11.48
CA GLY A 432 -19.74 -3.16 12.12
C GLY A 432 -20.05 -3.51 13.58
N LYS A 433 -21.35 -3.66 13.88
CA LYS A 433 -21.87 -3.99 15.22
C LYS A 433 -21.52 -5.41 15.67
N ASP A 434 -21.34 -6.34 14.74
CA ASP A 434 -21.03 -7.75 15.01
C ASP A 434 -19.55 -8.00 15.28
N SER A 435 -18.74 -6.95 15.34
CA SER A 435 -17.28 -7.05 15.53
C SER A 435 -16.92 -7.92 16.74
N LYS A 436 -17.59 -7.76 17.90
CA LYS A 436 -17.32 -8.59 19.08
C LYS A 436 -17.61 -10.08 18.87
N LEU A 437 -18.62 -10.43 18.05
CA LEU A 437 -18.91 -11.82 17.69
C LEU A 437 -17.76 -12.45 16.88
N TRP A 438 -17.26 -11.72 15.87
CA TRP A 438 -16.12 -12.17 15.09
C TRP A 438 -14.84 -12.26 15.90
N LEU A 439 -14.60 -11.31 16.82
CA LEU A 439 -13.45 -11.39 17.73
C LEU A 439 -13.50 -12.66 18.60
N ARG A 440 -14.69 -13.07 19.07
CA ARG A 440 -14.87 -14.35 19.79
C ARG A 440 -14.56 -15.54 18.89
N ALA A 441 -15.03 -15.54 17.65
CA ALA A 441 -14.73 -16.60 16.68
C ALA A 441 -13.22 -16.70 16.40
N PHE A 442 -12.53 -15.57 16.25
CA PHE A 442 -11.07 -15.55 16.12
C PHE A 442 -10.38 -16.06 17.38
N SER A 443 -10.84 -15.68 18.58
CA SER A 443 -10.29 -16.21 19.84
C SER A 443 -10.44 -17.72 19.97
N ILE A 444 -11.60 -18.27 19.59
CA ILE A 444 -11.81 -19.73 19.53
C ILE A 444 -10.83 -20.35 18.54
N GLY A 445 -10.69 -19.75 17.34
CA GLY A 445 -9.71 -20.18 16.34
C GLY A 445 -8.27 -20.17 16.84
N ILE A 446 -7.85 -19.14 17.58
CA ILE A 446 -6.51 -19.08 18.19
C ILE A 446 -6.29 -20.28 19.11
N ILE A 447 -7.20 -20.50 20.06
CA ILE A 447 -7.06 -21.57 21.05
C ILE A 447 -7.13 -22.95 20.39
N SER A 448 -8.07 -23.18 19.46
CA SER A 448 -8.21 -24.48 18.80
C SER A 448 -6.96 -24.86 18.01
N HIS A 449 -6.39 -23.92 17.26
CA HIS A 449 -5.20 -24.18 16.45
C HIS A 449 -3.93 -24.30 17.31
N LEU A 450 -3.84 -23.58 18.43
CA LEU A 450 -2.76 -23.78 19.41
C LEU A 450 -2.83 -25.18 20.02
N ILE A 451 -4.02 -25.63 20.46
CA ILE A 451 -4.21 -27.00 20.96
C ILE A 451 -3.75 -28.02 19.91
N THR A 452 -4.16 -27.88 18.64
CA THR A 452 -3.72 -28.77 17.55
C THR A 452 -2.20 -28.75 17.34
N ALA A 453 -1.57 -27.58 17.40
CA ALA A 453 -0.11 -27.45 17.28
C ALA A 453 0.60 -28.17 18.45
N GLY A 454 0.11 -28.01 19.68
CA GLY A 454 0.64 -28.66 20.87
C GLY A 454 0.49 -30.18 20.83
N LEU A 455 -0.66 -30.69 20.38
CA LEU A 455 -0.90 -32.13 20.21
C LEU A 455 0.03 -32.72 19.15
N SER A 456 0.32 -31.97 18.09
CA SER A 456 1.20 -32.42 16.99
C SER A 456 2.67 -32.56 17.40
N VAL A 457 3.05 -32.02 18.56
CA VAL A 457 4.40 -32.18 19.12
C VAL A 457 4.35 -32.77 20.53
N ASP A 458 3.28 -33.46 20.92
CA ASP A 458 3.13 -34.08 22.25
C ASP A 458 3.52 -33.14 23.41
N GLN A 459 2.99 -31.91 23.41
CA GLN A 459 3.23 -30.95 24.50
C GLN A 459 2.75 -31.50 25.85
N ALA A 460 3.44 -31.12 26.93
CA ALA A 460 3.05 -31.50 28.29
C ALA A 460 1.86 -30.69 28.82
N TRP A 461 1.21 -31.19 29.87
CA TRP A 461 0.01 -30.59 30.46
C TRP A 461 0.09 -29.09 30.82
N PRO A 462 1.24 -28.50 31.25
CA PRO A 462 1.30 -27.08 31.61
C PRO A 462 1.01 -26.17 30.42
N TYR A 463 1.33 -26.61 29.21
CA TYR A 463 0.99 -25.90 27.97
C TYR A 463 -0.52 -25.69 27.86
N TYR A 464 -1.30 -26.78 27.95
CA TYR A 464 -2.75 -26.74 27.80
C TYR A 464 -3.44 -26.01 28.95
N ALA A 465 -2.94 -26.18 30.19
CA ALA A 465 -3.44 -25.43 31.33
C ALA A 465 -3.23 -23.91 31.16
N GLY A 466 -2.06 -23.51 30.66
CA GLY A 466 -1.76 -22.12 30.34
C GLY A 466 -2.65 -21.52 29.23
N LEU A 467 -3.03 -22.32 28.23
CA LEU A 467 -3.95 -21.89 27.16
C LEU A 467 -5.34 -21.49 27.69
N VAL A 468 -5.80 -22.06 28.81
CA VAL A 468 -7.03 -21.60 29.48
C VAL A 468 -6.88 -20.14 29.94
N GLY A 469 -5.72 -19.80 30.50
CA GLY A 469 -5.39 -18.42 30.89
C GLY A 469 -5.32 -17.47 29.69
N VAL A 470 -4.76 -17.91 28.56
CA VAL A 470 -4.77 -17.15 27.29
C VAL A 470 -6.19 -16.90 26.81
N GLY A 471 -7.04 -17.94 26.82
CA GLY A 471 -8.45 -17.84 26.45
C GLY A 471 -9.23 -16.85 27.32
N TYR A 472 -9.03 -16.91 28.64
CA TYR A 472 -9.61 -15.95 29.58
C TYR A 472 -9.14 -14.51 29.32
N HIS A 473 -7.85 -14.32 29.04
CA HIS A 473 -7.29 -13.00 28.74
C HIS A 473 -7.92 -12.41 27.46
N LEU A 474 -8.02 -13.21 26.39
CA LEU A 474 -8.68 -12.81 25.13
C LEU A 474 -10.16 -12.49 25.35
N HIS A 475 -10.88 -13.32 26.11
CA HIS A 475 -12.27 -13.07 26.46
C HIS A 475 -12.42 -11.72 27.18
N ARG A 476 -11.57 -11.45 28.18
CA ARG A 476 -11.57 -10.17 28.90
C ARG A 476 -11.29 -8.98 27.98
N GLN A 477 -10.37 -9.11 27.01
CA GLN A 477 -10.14 -8.05 26.01
C GLN A 477 -11.42 -7.73 25.23
N ILE A 478 -12.16 -8.76 24.78
CA ILE A 478 -13.40 -8.58 24.01
C ILE A 478 -14.50 -7.90 24.84
N GLU A 479 -14.67 -8.31 26.09
CA GLU A 479 -15.70 -7.74 26.96
C GLU A 479 -15.39 -6.28 27.31
N THR A 480 -14.12 -5.98 27.65
CA THR A 480 -13.73 -4.65 28.15
C THR A 480 -13.49 -3.61 27.07
N VAL A 481 -13.17 -4.01 25.83
CA VAL A 481 -12.91 -3.05 24.75
C VAL A 481 -14.18 -2.30 24.34
N ASN A 482 -14.06 -0.97 24.28
CA ASN A 482 -15.04 -0.10 23.67
C ASN A 482 -14.60 0.22 22.24
N LEU A 483 -15.23 -0.43 21.25
CA LEU A 483 -14.89 -0.30 19.83
C LEU A 483 -15.18 1.09 19.24
N ASN A 484 -15.91 1.96 19.96
CA ASN A 484 -16.17 3.33 19.53
C ASN A 484 -15.17 4.34 20.13
N ASP A 485 -14.30 3.90 21.06
CA ASP A 485 -13.28 4.75 21.68
C ASP A 485 -11.89 4.40 21.14
N LYS A 486 -11.25 5.37 20.47
CA LYS A 486 -9.91 5.21 19.89
C LYS A 486 -8.88 4.82 20.94
N GLN A 487 -8.97 5.39 22.16
CA GLN A 487 -8.00 5.11 23.22
C GLN A 487 -8.18 3.69 23.79
N SER A 488 -9.42 3.26 24.05
CA SER A 488 -9.72 1.88 24.46
C SER A 488 -9.21 0.85 23.44
N CYS A 489 -9.43 1.09 22.15
CA CYS A 489 -8.89 0.24 21.08
C CYS A 489 -7.36 0.21 21.06
N TRP A 490 -6.69 1.36 21.27
CA TRP A 490 -5.23 1.43 21.31
C TRP A 490 -4.65 0.67 22.50
N THR A 491 -5.20 0.88 23.70
CA THR A 491 -4.75 0.17 24.90
C THR A 491 -4.96 -1.35 24.76
N THR A 492 -6.07 -1.77 24.17
CA THR A 492 -6.36 -3.20 23.93
C THR A 492 -5.41 -3.80 22.89
N PHE A 493 -5.15 -3.10 21.78
CA PHE A 493 -4.14 -3.50 20.80
C PHE A 493 -2.75 -3.64 21.45
N VAL A 494 -2.33 -2.67 22.25
CA VAL A 494 -1.05 -2.71 22.95
C VAL A 494 -0.96 -3.88 23.93
N SER A 495 -2.07 -4.25 24.56
CA SER A 495 -2.11 -5.38 25.50
C SER A 495 -1.85 -6.74 24.83
N ASN A 496 -2.00 -6.86 23.51
CA ASN A 496 -1.77 -8.13 22.80
C ASN A 496 -0.32 -8.62 22.90
N ARG A 497 0.67 -7.74 23.13
CA ARG A 497 2.04 -8.21 23.44
C ARG A 497 2.05 -9.21 24.60
N TYR A 498 1.19 -9.01 25.61
CA TYR A 498 1.07 -9.91 26.76
C TYR A 498 0.45 -11.24 26.35
N THR A 499 -0.58 -11.24 25.49
CA THR A 499 -1.13 -12.46 24.90
C THR A 499 -0.04 -13.30 24.27
N GLY A 500 0.84 -12.68 23.47
CA GLY A 500 1.89 -13.44 22.81
C GLY A 500 3.01 -13.91 23.74
N PHE A 501 3.36 -13.14 24.79
CA PHE A 501 4.25 -13.64 25.83
C PHE A 501 3.63 -14.76 26.66
N MET A 502 2.33 -14.71 26.94
CA MET A 502 1.62 -15.80 27.63
C MET A 502 1.69 -17.08 26.81
N ILE A 503 1.42 -17.02 25.50
CA ILE A 503 1.53 -18.19 24.61
C ILE A 503 2.96 -18.74 24.61
N LEU A 504 3.97 -17.88 24.50
CA LEU A 504 5.38 -18.30 24.56
C LEU A 504 5.69 -18.98 25.91
N ALA A 505 5.24 -18.42 27.03
CA ALA A 505 5.42 -19.00 28.35
C ALA A 505 4.73 -20.36 28.49
N CYS A 506 3.54 -20.55 27.89
CA CYS A 506 2.87 -21.85 27.84
C CYS A 506 3.73 -22.89 27.12
N ILE A 507 4.31 -22.54 25.96
CA ILE A 507 5.17 -23.42 25.17
C ILE A 507 6.42 -23.80 25.96
N LEU A 508 7.09 -22.83 26.57
CA LEU A 508 8.29 -23.07 27.36
C LEU A 508 8.01 -23.93 28.60
N ALA A 509 6.88 -23.67 29.28
CA ALA A 509 6.45 -24.50 30.41
C ALA A 509 6.14 -25.93 29.96
N GLY A 510 5.44 -26.12 28.84
CA GLY A 510 5.20 -27.45 28.28
C GLY A 510 6.50 -28.19 27.94
N ASN A 511 7.45 -27.52 27.29
CA ASN A 511 8.76 -28.09 26.96
C ASN A 511 9.58 -28.47 28.20
N PHE A 512 9.47 -27.73 29.31
CA PHE A 512 10.22 -28.04 30.54
C PHE A 512 9.73 -29.33 31.22
N PHE A 513 8.45 -29.67 31.06
CA PHE A 513 7.83 -30.86 31.64
C PHE A 513 7.76 -32.05 30.67
N LYS A 514 8.36 -31.90 29.48
CA LYS A 514 8.47 -32.93 28.45
C LYS A 514 9.86 -33.55 28.52
#